data_AF-A0A6P1ZN16-F1
#
_entry.id   AF-A0A6P1ZN16-F1
#
_cell.length_a   1.000
_cell.length_b   1.000
_cell.length_c   1.000
_cell.angle_alpha   90.00
_cell.angle_beta   90.00
_cell.angle_gamma   90.00
#
_symmetry.space_group_name_H-M   'P 1'
#
loop_
_entity.id
_entity.type
_entity.pdbx_description
1 polymer ?
#
loop_
_entity_poly.entity_id
_entity_poly.type
_entity_poly.pdbx_seq_one_letter_code
_entity_poly.pdbx_strand_id
1 'polypeptide(L)' 'MEPRTFCWALRRLMDGNRVRRKGWNGPGQYVEVQRPTDLSKMTAPYCYLHNTQGDLFADDWEIAG' A
#
# COMPACT_ATOMS: atom_id res chain seq x y z
N MET A 1 8.96 23.75 9.26
CA MET A 1 8.71 22.44 8.61
C MET A 1 7.24 22.43 8.20
N GLU A 2 6.91 22.08 6.95
CA GLU A 2 5.50 22.00 6.52
C GLU A 2 4.75 20.91 7.32
N PRO A 3 3.53 21.17 7.81
CA PRO A 3 2.76 20.17 8.55
C PRO A 3 2.36 18.99 7.66
N ARG A 4 2.50 17.77 8.19
CA ARG A 4 2.13 16.50 7.51
C ARG A 4 0.62 16.29 7.52
N THR A 5 -0.10 17.17 6.86
CA THR A 5 -1.57 17.14 6.67
C THR A 5 -1.98 16.05 5.69
N PHE A 6 -3.29 15.81 5.57
CA PHE A 6 -3.82 14.95 4.51
C PHE A 6 -3.43 15.45 3.11
N CYS A 7 -3.52 16.76 2.85
CA CYS A 7 -3.13 17.33 1.57
C CYS A 7 -1.65 17.11 1.25
N TRP A 8 -0.78 17.22 2.27
CA TRP A 8 0.63 16.88 2.12
C TRP A 8 0.81 15.40 1.74
N ALA A 9 0.10 14.50 2.43
CA ALA A 9 0.15 13.06 2.13
C ALA A 9 -0.33 12.76 0.70
N LEU A 10 -1.44 13.37 0.28
CA LEU A 10 -1.99 13.20 -1.07
C LEU A 10 -1.02 13.70 -2.14
N ARG A 11 -0.37 14.85 -1.94
CA ARG A 11 0.68 15.34 -2.88
C ARG A 11 1.83 14.36 -2.99
N ARG A 12 2.34 13.85 -1.86
CA ARG A 12 3.41 12.86 -1.86
C ARG A 12 3.01 11.56 -2.57
N LEU A 13 1.77 11.10 -2.41
CA LEU A 13 1.22 9.96 -3.15
C LEU A 13 1.16 10.23 -4.65
N MET A 14 0.69 11.40 -5.08
CA MET A 14 0.65 11.78 -6.49
C MET A 14 2.06 11.83 -7.12
N ASP A 15 3.05 12.27 -6.34
CA ASP A 15 4.47 12.26 -6.69
C ASP A 15 5.10 10.84 -6.71
N GLY A 16 4.31 9.79 -6.41
CA GLY A 16 4.76 8.39 -6.40
C GLY A 16 5.43 7.93 -5.10
N ASN A 17 5.38 8.72 -4.03
CA ASN A 17 5.95 8.33 -2.74
C ASN A 17 4.99 7.44 -1.96
N ARG A 18 5.56 6.50 -1.20
CA ARG A 18 4.85 5.72 -0.19
C ARG A 18 4.60 6.55 1.06
N VAL A 19 3.37 6.54 1.57
CA VAL A 19 2.99 7.33 2.74
C VAL A 19 2.40 6.45 3.83
N ARG A 20 2.74 6.74 5.09
CA ARG A 20 2.17 6.07 6.27
C ARG A 20 1.87 7.06 7.38
N ARG A 21 0.88 6.74 8.21
CA ARG A 21 0.64 7.47 9.47
C ARG A 21 1.44 6.79 10.58
N LYS A 22 2.36 7.53 11.19
CA LYS A 22 3.15 7.04 12.33
C LYS A 22 2.22 6.61 13.47
N GLY A 23 2.41 5.41 13.99
CA GLY A 23 1.61 4.85 15.09
C GLY A 23 0.25 4.29 14.70
N TRP A 24 -0.12 4.30 13.41
CA TRP A 24 -1.38 3.71 12.93
C TRP A 24 -1.13 2.52 11.99
N ASN A 25 -0.10 2.60 11.16
CA ASN A 25 0.32 1.53 10.28
C ASN A 25 1.30 0.59 11.01
N GLY A 26 1.13 -0.73 10.85
CA GLY A 26 2.11 -1.72 11.30
C GLY A 26 3.46 -1.58 10.58
N PRO A 27 4.54 -2.20 11.09
CA PRO A 27 5.83 -2.24 10.40
C PRO A 27 5.66 -2.70 8.95
N GLY A 28 6.23 -1.96 7.99
CA GLY A 28 6.12 -2.30 6.57
C GLY A 28 4.79 -1.94 5.88
N GLN A 29 3.82 -1.37 6.59
CA GLN A 29 2.54 -0.97 6.00
C GLN A 29 2.52 0.49 5.52
N TYR A 30 2.05 0.73 4.30
CA TYR A 30 1.99 2.05 3.67
C TYR A 30 0.91 2.10 2.59
N VAL A 31 0.49 3.31 2.22
CA VAL A 31 -0.34 3.56 1.04
C VAL A 31 0.56 3.96 -0.12
N GLU A 32 0.24 3.47 -1.31
CA GLU A 32 0.91 3.81 -2.57
C GLU A 32 -0.13 3.95 -3.69
N VAL A 33 0.21 4.74 -4.73
CA VAL A 33 -0.61 4.88 -5.94
C VAL A 33 -0.14 3.86 -6.95
N GLN A 34 -1.04 2.95 -7.34
CA GLN A 34 -0.86 2.15 -8.53
C GLN A 34 -1.28 2.99 -9.74
N ARG A 35 -0.43 3.01 -10.78
CA ARG A 35 -0.76 3.58 -12.08
C ARG A 35 -0.88 2.44 -13.10
N PRO A 36 -1.94 2.42 -13.93
CA PRO A 36 -2.15 1.38 -14.91
C PRO A 36 -0.96 1.24 -15.87
N THR A 37 -0.68 0.00 -16.21
CA THR A 37 0.24 -0.47 -17.23
C THR A 37 -0.51 -1.44 -18.15
N ASP A 38 0.13 -1.90 -19.22
CA ASP A 38 -0.48 -2.88 -20.14
C ASP A 38 -0.86 -4.21 -19.47
N LEU A 39 -0.27 -4.51 -18.30
CA LEU A 39 -0.57 -5.72 -17.50
C LEU A 39 -1.51 -5.45 -16.32
N SER A 40 -2.01 -4.21 -16.16
CA SER A 40 -2.84 -3.83 -15.03
C SER A 40 -4.28 -4.30 -15.20
N LYS A 41 -4.87 -4.82 -14.12
CA LYS A 41 -6.29 -5.22 -14.09
C LYS A 41 -7.24 -4.03 -14.06
N MET A 42 -6.80 -2.88 -13.54
CA MET A 42 -7.58 -1.65 -13.44
C MET A 42 -7.07 -0.61 -14.44
N THR A 43 -7.98 0.14 -15.05
CA THR A 43 -7.70 1.15 -16.08
C THR A 43 -7.58 2.58 -15.51
N ALA A 44 -7.99 2.79 -14.26
CA ALA A 44 -7.83 4.05 -13.55
C ALA A 44 -6.77 3.90 -12.45
N PRO A 45 -5.95 4.94 -12.17
CA PRO A 45 -5.06 4.94 -11.01
C PRO A 45 -5.84 4.79 -9.70
N TYR A 46 -5.27 4.06 -8.75
CA TYR A 46 -5.90 3.85 -7.44
C TYR A 46 -4.87 3.81 -6.32
N CYS A 47 -5.28 4.23 -5.13
CA CYS A 47 -4.50 4.02 -3.91
C CYS A 47 -4.80 2.64 -3.36
N TYR A 48 -3.77 1.92 -2.92
CA TYR A 48 -3.94 0.66 -2.18
C TYR A 48 -3.10 0.69 -0.91
N LEU A 49 -3.55 -0.08 0.09
CA LEU A 49 -2.78 -0.34 1.29
C LEU A 49 -1.88 -1.55 1.04
N HIS A 50 -0.57 -1.34 1.12
CA HIS A 50 0.38 -2.43 1.27
C HIS A 50 0.32 -2.91 2.73
N ASN A 51 -0.13 -4.14 2.93
CA ASN A 51 -0.11 -4.79 4.24
C ASN A 51 1.06 -5.79 4.32
N THR A 52 1.25 -6.42 5.48
CA THR A 52 2.30 -7.43 5.70
C THR A 52 1.76 -8.86 5.59
N GLN A 53 0.61 -9.07 4.95
CA GLN A 53 0.14 -10.43 4.66
C GLN A 53 0.98 -10.99 3.50
N GLY A 54 2.19 -11.44 3.84
CA GLY A 54 3.12 -12.11 2.94
C GLY A 54 2.78 -13.59 2.70
N ASP A 55 1.62 -14.04 3.18
CA ASP A 55 1.24 -15.45 3.22
C ASP A 55 -0.13 -15.71 2.56
N LEU A 56 -0.44 -14.94 1.51
CA LEU A 56 -1.68 -15.11 0.74
C LEU A 56 -1.63 -16.34 -0.19
N PHE A 57 -0.44 -16.89 -0.40
CA PHE A 57 -0.17 -18.07 -1.23
C PHE A 57 0.69 -19.07 -0.46
N ALA A 58 0.40 -19.28 0.82
CA ALA A 58 1.04 -20.36 1.59
C ALA A 58 0.75 -21.69 0.87
N ASP A 59 1.80 -22.44 0.54
CA ASP A 59 1.71 -23.75 -0.10
C ASP A 59 2.02 -24.88 0.91
N ASP A 60 2.13 -24.55 2.20
CA ASP A 60 2.55 -25.40 3.32
C ASP A 60 1.40 -25.81 4.24
N TRP A 61 0.16 -25.83 3.73
CA TRP A 61 -1.00 -26.31 4.48
C TRP A 61 -0.91 -27.82 4.75
N GLU A 62 -1.00 -28.22 6.01
CA GLU A 62 -1.05 -29.62 6.44
C GLU A 62 -2.36 -29.98 7.17
N ILE A 63 -2.73 -31.27 7.12
CA ILE A 63 -3.91 -31.78 7.85
C ILE A 63 -3.58 -31.80 9.34
N ALA A 64 -4.32 -31.01 10.13
CA ALA A 64 -4.35 -31.18 11.58
C ALA A 64 -5.01 -32.54 11.89
N GLY A 65 -4.27 -33.42 12.58
CA GLY A 65 -4.65 -34.82 12.84
C GLY A 65 -6.00 -35.02 13.52
#